data_AF-A0A4R4EKQ9-F1
#
_entry.id   AF-A0A4R4EKQ9-F1
#
_cell.length_a   1.000
_cell.length_b   1.000
_cell.length_c   1.000
_cell.angle_alpha   90.00
_cell.angle_beta   90.00
_cell.angle_gamma   90.00
#
_symmetry.space_group_name_H-M   'P 1'
#
loop_
_entity.id
_entity.type
_entity.pdbx_description
1 polymer ?
#
loop_
_entity_poly.entity_id
_entity_poly.type
_entity_poly.pdbx_seq_one_letter_code
_entity_poly.pdbx_strand_id
1 'polypeptide(L)'
;MKAWRITSRRLQEVKALLSLIHTEMLKLKRKRMLWVMFGIAAAMPALITFYASGISRENSLMDSFMDFYKMSLGYMNILILPCMLGILGTMIFTDEYKNDTMKQLAVVPVTKIELLISKIAMLFILSTTIMLFTGVLNVIGGFIAGGFSDINGTLILRVFSLCLISGLLTPLALMPVVLVIVISKKGYILPISLNVVYVFLGYIAASSLVGIHPISSLMKIVWHNNKEGVLLDGSLPMSMINIAAIALVCFATSALFLKRRLD
;
A
#
# COMPACT_ATOMS: atom_id res chain seq x y z
N MET A 1 -12.26 -7.76 -41.38
CA MET A 1 -11.37 -8.77 -40.75
C MET A 1 -10.27 -8.23 -39.82
N LYS A 2 -9.78 -6.99 -39.95
CA LYS A 2 -8.74 -6.44 -39.03
C LYS A 2 -9.18 -6.29 -37.56
N ALA A 3 -10.44 -5.89 -37.30
CA ALA A 3 -10.95 -5.68 -35.94
C ALA A 3 -10.95 -6.96 -35.08
N TRP A 4 -11.30 -8.11 -35.68
CA TRP A 4 -11.36 -9.40 -34.99
C TRP A 4 -9.99 -9.96 -34.57
N ARG A 5 -8.93 -9.66 -35.35
CA ARG A 5 -7.55 -10.00 -34.97
C ARG A 5 -7.03 -9.12 -33.84
N ILE A 6 -7.47 -7.86 -33.76
CA ILE A 6 -7.06 -6.92 -32.70
C ILE A 6 -7.70 -7.31 -31.36
N THR A 7 -9.00 -7.67 -31.35
CA THR A 7 -9.66 -8.16 -30.13
C THR A 7 -9.10 -9.50 -29.65
N SER A 8 -8.78 -10.43 -30.56
CA SER A 8 -8.16 -11.72 -30.21
C SER A 8 -6.76 -11.55 -29.58
N ARG A 9 -5.90 -10.69 -30.15
CA ARG A 9 -4.58 -10.40 -29.58
C ARG A 9 -4.66 -9.73 -28.21
N ARG A 10 -5.51 -8.70 -28.05
CA ARG A 10 -5.72 -8.06 -26.73
C ARG A 10 -6.24 -9.06 -25.70
N LEU A 11 -7.10 -10.00 -26.10
CA LEU A 11 -7.59 -11.04 -25.20
C LEU A 11 -6.48 -12.00 -24.77
N GLN A 12 -5.54 -12.33 -25.67
CA GLN A 12 -4.37 -13.15 -25.37
C GLN A 12 -3.39 -12.42 -24.44
N GLU A 13 -3.15 -11.12 -24.66
CA GLU A 13 -2.34 -10.27 -23.78
C GLU A 13 -2.93 -10.20 -22.36
N VAL A 14 -4.24 -9.97 -22.25
CA VAL A 14 -4.93 -9.95 -20.94
C VAL A 14 -4.86 -11.31 -20.24
N LYS A 15 -5.03 -12.42 -20.97
CA LYS A 15 -4.87 -13.77 -20.41
C LYS A 15 -3.44 -14.06 -19.96
N ALA A 16 -2.44 -13.59 -20.71
CA ALA A 16 -1.03 -13.71 -20.34
C ALA A 16 -0.70 -12.86 -19.10
N LEU A 17 -1.26 -11.66 -18.99
CA LEU A 17 -1.15 -10.83 -17.79
C LEU A 17 -1.76 -11.51 -16.56
N LEU A 18 -2.95 -12.09 -16.70
CA LEU A 18 -3.63 -12.80 -15.61
C LEU A 18 -2.84 -14.04 -15.15
N SER A 19 -2.29 -14.82 -16.08
CA SER A 19 -1.46 -15.97 -15.72
C SER A 19 -0.14 -15.54 -15.07
N LEU A 20 0.41 -14.39 -15.47
CA LEU A 20 1.60 -13.82 -14.85
C LEU A 20 1.33 -13.31 -13.43
N ILE A 21 0.22 -12.61 -13.22
CA ILE A 21 -0.24 -12.22 -11.88
C ILE A 21 -0.45 -13.47 -11.01
N HIS A 22 -1.09 -14.52 -11.55
CA HIS A 22 -1.32 -15.76 -10.83
C HIS A 22 -0.02 -16.47 -10.43
N THR A 23 0.96 -16.53 -11.34
CA THR A 23 2.27 -17.13 -11.04
C THR A 23 3.06 -16.31 -10.02
N GLU A 24 3.00 -14.98 -10.07
CA GLU A 24 3.58 -14.10 -9.04
C GLU A 24 2.90 -14.30 -7.68
N MET A 25 1.57 -14.43 -7.62
CA MET A 25 0.83 -14.78 -6.38
C MET A 25 1.30 -16.12 -5.79
N LEU A 26 1.51 -17.14 -6.63
CA LEU A 26 2.00 -18.44 -6.19
C LEU A 26 3.44 -18.36 -5.66
N LYS A 27 4.30 -17.57 -6.31
CA LYS A 27 5.67 -17.32 -5.81
C LYS A 27 5.64 -16.65 -4.44
N LEU A 28 4.78 -15.65 -4.26
CA LEU A 28 4.63 -14.90 -3.03
C LEU A 28 4.04 -15.75 -1.90
N LYS A 29 3.00 -16.55 -2.16
CA LYS A 29 2.36 -17.45 -1.18
C LYS A 29 3.35 -18.42 -0.52
N ARG A 30 4.35 -18.86 -1.27
CA ARG A 30 5.39 -19.80 -0.80
C ARG A 30 6.48 -19.12 0.05
N LYS A 31 6.60 -17.79 0.00
CA LYS A 31 7.60 -17.07 0.81
C LYS A 31 7.09 -16.89 2.24
N ARG A 32 7.92 -17.30 3.22
CA ARG A 32 7.68 -17.04 4.64
C ARG A 32 7.47 -15.55 4.96
N MET A 33 8.00 -14.67 4.12
CA MET A 33 7.86 -13.23 4.28
C MET A 33 6.39 -12.78 4.38
N LEU A 34 5.46 -13.31 3.56
CA LEU A 34 4.06 -12.91 3.65
C LEU A 34 3.48 -13.17 5.04
N TRP A 35 3.80 -14.32 5.65
CA TRP A 35 3.38 -14.65 7.02
C TRP A 35 3.94 -13.69 8.05
N VAL A 36 5.22 -13.29 7.89
CA VAL A 36 5.83 -12.25 8.74
C VAL A 36 5.07 -10.93 8.61
N MET A 37 4.62 -10.57 7.40
CA MET A 37 3.84 -9.34 7.20
C MET A 37 2.49 -9.38 7.89
N PHE A 38 1.76 -10.50 7.78
CA PHE A 38 0.50 -10.67 8.50
C PHE A 38 0.71 -10.64 10.01
N GLY A 39 1.83 -11.20 10.50
CA GLY A 39 2.22 -11.11 11.91
C GLY A 39 2.47 -9.67 12.36
N ILE A 40 3.27 -8.89 11.61
CA ILE A 40 3.53 -7.47 11.90
C ILE A 40 2.24 -6.66 11.81
N ALA A 41 1.40 -6.94 10.82
CA ALA A 41 0.12 -6.26 10.65
C ALA A 41 -0.88 -6.59 11.77
N ALA A 42 -0.82 -7.79 12.34
CA ALA A 42 -1.62 -8.17 13.50
C ALA A 42 -1.09 -7.59 14.81
N ALA A 43 0.22 -7.37 14.91
CA ALA A 43 0.87 -6.90 16.13
C ALA A 43 0.32 -5.54 16.59
N MET A 44 0.10 -4.59 15.68
CA MET A 44 -0.41 -3.27 16.08
C MET A 44 -1.83 -3.30 16.63
N PRO A 45 -2.86 -3.84 15.94
CA PRO A 45 -4.17 -4.03 16.53
C PRO A 45 -4.09 -4.75 17.87
N ALA A 46 -3.29 -5.81 17.99
CA ALA A 46 -3.12 -6.54 19.25
C ALA A 46 -2.54 -5.68 20.38
N LEU A 47 -1.50 -4.88 20.12
CA LEU A 47 -0.92 -3.97 21.11
C LEU A 47 -1.93 -2.91 21.56
N ILE A 48 -2.70 -2.34 20.63
CA ILE A 48 -3.73 -1.35 20.95
C ILE A 48 -4.88 -2.00 21.73
N THR A 49 -5.29 -3.24 21.43
CA THR A 49 -6.28 -3.98 22.23
C THR A 49 -5.82 -4.20 23.66
N PHE A 50 -4.56 -4.60 23.83
CA PHE A 50 -3.98 -4.81 25.15
C PHE A 50 -3.94 -3.50 25.94
N TYR A 51 -3.48 -2.41 25.30
CA TYR A 51 -3.48 -1.07 25.89
C TYR A 51 -4.90 -0.61 26.28
N ALA A 52 -5.89 -0.80 25.40
CA ALA A 52 -7.28 -0.43 25.67
C ALA A 52 -7.92 -1.25 26.81
N SER A 53 -7.54 -2.52 26.98
CA SER A 53 -8.02 -3.36 28.09
C SER A 53 -7.42 -2.99 29.45
N GLY A 54 -6.28 -2.28 29.48
CA GLY A 54 -5.54 -1.95 30.70
C GLY A 54 -5.81 -0.56 31.28
N ILE A 55 -6.63 0.27 30.62
CA ILE A 55 -6.83 1.68 30.99
C ILE A 55 -8.25 1.90 31.49
N SER A 56 -8.37 2.63 32.61
CA SER A 56 -9.66 3.12 33.10
C SER A 56 -10.30 4.06 32.08
N ARG A 57 -11.58 3.82 31.77
CA ARG A 57 -12.35 4.53 30.73
C ARG A 57 -12.65 6.01 31.03
N GLU A 58 -12.08 6.58 32.07
CA GLU A 58 -12.14 8.02 32.38
C GLU A 58 -11.06 8.83 31.65
N ASN A 59 -10.13 8.17 30.95
CA ASN A 59 -9.05 8.83 30.24
C ASN A 59 -9.52 9.33 28.87
N SER A 60 -9.38 10.64 28.60
CA SER A 60 -9.84 11.27 27.34
C SER A 60 -9.16 10.74 26.06
N LEU A 61 -8.14 9.89 26.21
CA LEU A 61 -7.35 9.33 25.11
C LEU A 61 -7.98 8.06 24.51
N MET A 62 -8.89 7.38 25.22
CA MET A 62 -9.47 6.09 24.79
C MET A 62 -10.89 5.89 25.32
N ASP A 63 -11.73 6.92 25.20
CA ASP A 63 -13.11 6.88 25.66
C ASP A 63 -14.01 6.11 24.66
N SER A 64 -13.83 6.39 23.36
CA SER A 64 -14.67 5.86 22.29
C SER A 64 -14.02 4.74 21.46
N PHE A 65 -14.85 3.88 20.86
CA PHE A 65 -14.37 2.91 19.84
C PHE A 65 -13.71 3.61 18.65
N MET A 66 -14.11 4.86 18.41
CA MET A 66 -13.55 5.70 17.37
C MET A 66 -12.08 6.01 17.61
N ASP A 67 -11.69 6.34 18.83
CA ASP A 67 -10.29 6.67 19.16
C ASP A 67 -9.41 5.43 19.15
N PHE A 68 -9.97 4.29 19.54
CA PHE A 68 -9.34 2.98 19.42
C PHE A 68 -8.93 2.64 17.97
N TYR A 69 -9.90 2.63 17.03
CA TYR A 69 -9.57 2.27 15.65
C TYR A 69 -8.78 3.39 14.96
N LYS A 70 -8.95 4.66 15.36
CA LYS A 70 -8.16 5.79 14.86
C LYS A 70 -6.67 5.57 15.13
N MET A 71 -6.33 5.27 16.37
CA MET A 71 -4.95 5.08 16.79
C MET A 71 -4.33 3.89 16.06
N SER A 72 -5.02 2.75 16.02
CA SER A 72 -4.55 1.56 15.33
C SER A 72 -4.36 1.78 13.82
N LEU A 73 -5.40 2.25 13.11
CA LEU A 73 -5.34 2.46 11.67
C LEU A 73 -4.41 3.60 11.27
N GLY A 74 -4.25 4.62 12.12
CA GLY A 74 -3.34 5.75 11.87
C GLY A 74 -1.90 5.29 11.75
N TYR A 75 -1.39 4.59 12.77
CA TYR A 75 -0.02 4.05 12.75
C TYR A 75 0.16 2.99 11.66
N MET A 76 -0.85 2.14 11.47
CA MET A 76 -0.80 1.11 10.43
C MET A 76 -0.72 1.70 9.01
N ASN A 77 -1.53 2.71 8.69
CA ASN A 77 -1.57 3.27 7.34
C ASN A 77 -0.36 4.12 6.98
N ILE A 78 0.21 4.86 7.93
CA ILE A 78 1.23 5.86 7.60
C ILE A 78 2.64 5.27 7.68
N LEU A 79 2.91 4.41 8.66
CA LEU A 79 4.26 3.91 8.92
C LEU A 79 4.42 2.48 8.44
N ILE A 80 3.58 1.56 8.92
CA ILE A 80 3.79 0.14 8.73
C ILE A 80 3.45 -0.27 7.31
N LEU A 81 2.25 0.02 6.82
CA LEU A 81 1.81 -0.42 5.50
C LEU A 81 2.74 0.08 4.39
N PRO A 82 3.17 1.36 4.35
CA PRO A 82 4.04 1.83 3.28
C PRO A 82 5.44 1.22 3.36
N CYS A 83 6.00 1.05 4.57
CA CYS A 83 7.28 0.38 4.77
C CYS A 83 7.23 -1.07 4.26
N MET A 84 6.19 -1.79 4.65
CA MET A 84 5.98 -3.19 4.31
C MET A 84 5.81 -3.39 2.80
N LEU A 85 5.04 -2.52 2.15
CA LEU A 85 4.86 -2.53 0.70
C LEU A 85 6.13 -2.17 -0.07
N GLY A 86 6.94 -1.22 0.40
CA GLY A 86 8.20 -0.89 -0.28
C GLY A 86 9.28 -1.95 -0.14
N ILE A 87 9.34 -2.67 0.99
CA ILE A 87 10.22 -3.84 1.15
C ILE A 87 9.76 -4.98 0.23
N LEU A 88 8.46 -5.28 0.22
CA LEU A 88 7.88 -6.26 -0.71
C LEU A 88 8.14 -5.89 -2.17
N GLY A 89 7.85 -4.65 -2.53
CA GLY A 89 8.05 -4.11 -3.87
C GLY A 89 9.49 -4.31 -4.29
N THR A 90 10.44 -3.93 -3.43
CA THR A 90 11.86 -4.19 -3.69
C THR A 90 12.10 -5.65 -3.99
N MET A 91 11.70 -6.57 -3.09
CA MET A 91 11.96 -8.00 -3.29
C MET A 91 11.33 -8.57 -4.56
N ILE A 92 10.07 -8.24 -4.85
CA ILE A 92 9.35 -8.69 -6.04
C ILE A 92 10.06 -8.21 -7.32
N PHE A 93 10.51 -6.97 -7.35
CA PHE A 93 11.19 -6.41 -8.52
C PHE A 93 12.64 -6.89 -8.64
N THR A 94 13.40 -6.98 -7.54
CA THR A 94 14.82 -7.38 -7.56
C THR A 94 15.05 -8.87 -7.78
N ASP A 95 14.13 -9.73 -7.34
CA ASP A 95 14.24 -11.18 -7.57
C ASP A 95 14.17 -11.54 -9.06
N GLU A 96 13.47 -10.73 -9.86
CA GLU A 96 13.43 -10.87 -11.33
C GLU A 96 14.79 -10.57 -11.97
N TYR A 97 15.54 -9.59 -11.42
CA TYR A 97 16.85 -9.23 -11.93
C TYR A 97 17.96 -10.20 -11.50
N LYS A 98 17.79 -10.89 -10.37
CA LYS A 98 18.78 -11.85 -9.86
C LYS A 98 18.71 -13.22 -10.51
N ASN A 99 17.52 -13.71 -10.86
CA ASN A 99 17.36 -15.08 -11.34
C ASN A 99 17.63 -15.27 -12.85
N ASP A 100 18.26 -14.29 -13.52
CA ASP A 100 18.50 -14.28 -14.98
C ASP A 100 17.22 -14.57 -15.82
N THR A 101 16.03 -14.50 -15.21
CA THR A 101 14.75 -14.81 -15.85
C THR A 101 14.40 -13.79 -16.93
N MET A 102 14.98 -12.59 -16.89
CA MET A 102 14.88 -11.59 -17.96
C MET A 102 15.42 -12.11 -19.31
N LYS A 103 16.38 -13.04 -19.32
CA LYS A 103 16.89 -13.68 -20.56
C LYS A 103 15.95 -14.77 -21.07
N GLN A 104 15.25 -15.45 -20.17
CA GLN A 104 14.31 -16.54 -20.51
C GLN A 104 12.89 -16.02 -20.83
N LEU A 105 12.49 -14.89 -20.22
CA LEU A 105 11.30 -14.11 -20.56
C LEU A 105 11.39 -13.44 -21.94
N ALA A 106 12.60 -13.28 -22.51
CA ALA A 106 12.77 -12.80 -23.88
C ALA A 106 12.21 -13.78 -24.94
N VAL A 107 11.92 -15.03 -24.57
CA VAL A 107 11.34 -16.06 -25.45
C VAL A 107 9.80 -15.98 -25.47
N VAL A 108 9.18 -15.38 -24.45
CA VAL A 108 7.73 -15.18 -24.37
C VAL A 108 7.43 -13.72 -24.77
N PRO A 109 6.44 -13.44 -25.64
CA PRO A 109 6.16 -12.08 -26.10
C PRO A 109 5.43 -11.26 -25.02
N VAL A 110 6.00 -11.11 -23.83
CA VAL A 110 5.51 -10.22 -22.77
C VAL A 110 6.39 -8.99 -22.71
N THR A 111 5.78 -7.81 -22.82
CA THR A 111 6.51 -6.55 -22.76
C THR A 111 6.96 -6.24 -21.34
N LYS A 112 8.11 -5.56 -21.19
CA LYS A 112 8.61 -5.14 -19.86
C LYS A 112 7.62 -4.21 -19.10
N ILE A 113 6.73 -3.54 -19.83
CA ILE A 113 5.66 -2.69 -19.28
C ILE A 113 4.55 -3.54 -18.67
N GLU A 114 4.15 -4.63 -19.33
CA GLU A 114 3.17 -5.59 -18.79
C GLU A 114 3.66 -6.26 -17.50
N LEU A 115 4.96 -6.57 -17.42
CA LEU A 115 5.59 -7.02 -16.16
C LEU A 115 5.48 -5.96 -15.06
N LEU A 116 5.79 -4.69 -15.35
CA LEU A 116 5.67 -3.61 -14.37
C LEU A 116 4.22 -3.43 -13.90
N ILE A 117 3.25 -3.46 -14.82
CA ILE A 117 1.81 -3.37 -14.49
C ILE A 117 1.38 -4.52 -13.59
N SER A 118 1.80 -5.75 -13.90
CA SER A 118 1.46 -6.92 -13.08
C SER A 118 1.99 -6.80 -11.65
N LYS A 119 3.22 -6.32 -11.46
CA LYS A 119 3.84 -6.13 -10.13
C LYS A 119 3.16 -5.01 -9.35
N ILE A 120 2.79 -3.93 -10.02
CA ILE A 120 2.02 -2.86 -9.38
C ILE A 120 0.65 -3.38 -8.95
N ALA A 121 -0.07 -4.10 -9.82
CA ALA A 121 -1.37 -4.68 -9.48
C ALA A 121 -1.28 -5.62 -8.27
N MET A 122 -0.19 -6.38 -8.17
CA MET A 122 0.09 -7.22 -7.00
C MET A 122 0.25 -6.42 -5.70
N LEU A 123 0.95 -5.27 -5.74
CA LEU A 123 1.05 -4.37 -4.59
C LEU A 123 -0.32 -3.82 -4.16
N PHE A 124 -1.21 -3.52 -5.11
CA PHE A 124 -2.59 -3.12 -4.81
C PHE A 124 -3.40 -4.23 -4.13
N ILE A 125 -3.33 -5.45 -4.65
CA ILE A 125 -4.06 -6.60 -4.07
C ILE A 125 -3.53 -6.90 -2.65
N LEU A 126 -2.21 -6.89 -2.46
CA LEU A 126 -1.61 -7.15 -1.14
C LEU A 126 -1.94 -6.04 -0.14
N SER A 127 -1.84 -4.77 -0.55
CA SER A 127 -2.18 -3.62 0.29
C SER A 127 -3.62 -3.68 0.79
N THR A 128 -4.57 -3.89 -0.12
CA THR A 128 -6.01 -3.99 0.23
C THR A 128 -6.29 -5.19 1.13
N THR A 129 -5.67 -6.34 0.87
CA THR A 129 -5.81 -7.54 1.70
C THR A 129 -5.28 -7.34 3.13
N ILE A 130 -4.09 -6.75 3.27
CA ILE A 130 -3.48 -6.46 4.59
C ILE A 130 -4.36 -5.46 5.35
N MET A 131 -4.85 -4.41 4.69
CA MET A 131 -5.70 -3.43 5.35
C MET A 131 -7.05 -4.00 5.78
N LEU A 132 -7.70 -4.80 4.95
CA LEU A 132 -8.94 -5.49 5.33
C LEU A 132 -8.72 -6.42 6.52
N PHE A 133 -7.62 -7.18 6.52
CA PHE A 133 -7.24 -8.03 7.64
C PHE A 133 -7.06 -7.22 8.94
N THR A 134 -6.37 -6.08 8.88
CA THR A 134 -6.22 -5.19 10.05
C THR A 134 -7.55 -4.60 10.52
N GLY A 135 -8.47 -4.30 9.59
CA GLY A 135 -9.83 -3.85 9.91
C GLY A 135 -10.60 -4.90 10.70
N VAL A 136 -10.55 -6.16 10.28
CA VAL A 136 -11.18 -7.29 11.00
C VAL A 136 -10.58 -7.42 12.41
N LEU A 137 -9.25 -7.37 12.55
CA LEU A 137 -8.59 -7.45 13.85
C LEU A 137 -8.95 -6.27 14.76
N ASN A 138 -9.12 -5.07 14.23
CA ASN A 138 -9.56 -3.91 15.01
C ASN A 138 -11.00 -4.08 15.51
N VAL A 139 -11.89 -4.64 14.70
CA VAL A 139 -13.27 -4.92 15.12
C VAL A 139 -13.29 -5.98 16.22
N ILE A 140 -12.62 -7.12 16.00
CA ILE A 140 -12.47 -8.18 17.00
C ILE A 140 -11.84 -7.62 18.28
N GLY A 141 -10.81 -6.80 18.13
CA GLY A 141 -10.11 -6.15 19.21
C GLY A 141 -10.98 -5.21 20.04
N GLY A 142 -11.85 -4.44 19.40
CA GLY A 142 -12.83 -3.59 20.08
C GLY A 142 -13.84 -4.41 20.90
N PHE A 143 -14.25 -5.57 20.41
CA PHE A 143 -15.12 -6.49 21.17
C PHE A 143 -14.39 -7.14 22.35
N ILE A 144 -13.13 -7.55 22.16
CA ILE A 144 -12.31 -8.16 23.22
C ILE A 144 -12.00 -7.16 24.34
N ALA A 145 -11.66 -5.92 23.99
CA ALA A 145 -11.32 -4.90 24.96
C ALA A 145 -12.50 -4.57 25.90
N GLY A 146 -13.74 -4.77 25.44
CA GLY A 146 -14.96 -4.72 26.26
C GLY A 146 -15.28 -3.32 26.83
N GLY A 147 -16.53 -2.87 26.72
CA GLY A 147 -17.00 -1.63 27.37
C GLY A 147 -17.07 -0.38 26.49
N PHE A 148 -16.93 -0.50 25.17
CA PHE A 148 -17.29 0.59 24.25
C PHE A 148 -18.79 0.55 23.98
N SER A 149 -19.55 1.48 24.54
CA SER A 149 -21.00 1.62 24.29
C SER A 149 -21.32 2.03 22.85
N ASP A 150 -20.34 2.61 22.16
CA ASP A 150 -20.54 3.24 20.85
C ASP A 150 -20.37 2.28 19.68
N ILE A 151 -20.08 1.00 19.91
CA ILE A 151 -19.91 0.02 18.83
C ILE A 151 -21.23 -0.14 18.09
N ASN A 152 -21.30 0.48 16.93
CA ASN A 152 -22.45 0.45 16.04
C ASN A 152 -22.03 -0.09 14.67
N GLY A 153 -22.97 -0.71 13.94
CA GLY A 153 -22.76 -1.21 12.59
C GLY A 153 -22.28 -0.10 11.62
N THR A 154 -22.67 1.15 11.87
CA THR A 154 -22.19 2.32 11.14
C THR A 154 -20.69 2.57 11.33
N LEU A 155 -20.16 2.44 12.54
CA LEU A 155 -18.72 2.57 12.82
C LEU A 155 -17.92 1.40 12.25
N ILE A 156 -18.47 0.19 12.32
CA ILE A 156 -17.84 -0.99 11.70
C ILE A 156 -17.72 -0.79 10.19
N LEU A 157 -18.80 -0.37 9.51
CA LEU A 157 -18.77 -0.04 8.08
C LEU A 157 -17.78 1.08 7.77
N ARG A 158 -17.66 2.08 8.66
CA ARG A 158 -16.67 3.16 8.54
C ARG A 158 -15.23 2.65 8.63
N VAL A 159 -14.94 1.71 9.53
CA VAL A 159 -13.62 1.08 9.64
C VAL A 159 -13.27 0.35 8.33
N PHE A 160 -14.20 -0.43 7.78
CA PHE A 160 -13.97 -1.12 6.51
C PHE A 160 -13.80 -0.17 5.33
N SER A 161 -14.59 0.91 5.25
CA SER A 161 -14.44 1.91 4.19
C SER A 161 -13.10 2.64 4.28
N LEU A 162 -12.65 2.99 5.49
CA LEU A 162 -11.32 3.54 5.74
C LEU A 162 -10.21 2.57 5.30
N CYS A 163 -10.34 1.28 5.62
CA CYS A 163 -9.39 0.24 5.20
C CYS A 163 -9.33 0.09 3.67
N LEU A 164 -10.47 0.17 2.97
CA LEU A 164 -10.51 0.09 1.51
C LEU A 164 -9.87 1.33 0.86
N ILE A 165 -10.25 2.53 1.29
CA ILE A 165 -9.72 3.79 0.76
C ILE A 165 -8.20 3.82 0.95
N SER A 166 -7.73 3.55 2.16
CA SER A 166 -6.30 3.57 2.47
C SER A 166 -5.52 2.45 1.79
N GLY A 167 -6.09 1.24 1.67
CA GLY A 167 -5.50 0.14 0.92
C GLY A 167 -5.29 0.46 -0.57
N LEU A 168 -6.19 1.25 -1.17
CA LEU A 168 -6.07 1.70 -2.56
C LEU A 168 -5.14 2.90 -2.73
N LEU A 169 -5.14 3.85 -1.79
CA LEU A 169 -4.33 5.06 -1.88
C LEU A 169 -2.85 4.80 -1.56
N THR A 170 -2.54 3.85 -0.68
CA THR A 170 -1.15 3.63 -0.21
C THR A 170 -0.20 3.20 -1.33
N PRO A 171 -0.56 2.24 -2.22
CA PRO A 171 0.26 1.89 -3.37
C PRO A 171 0.47 3.08 -4.33
N LEU A 172 -0.52 3.96 -4.50
CA LEU A 172 -0.37 5.18 -5.31
C LEU A 172 0.65 6.14 -4.70
N ALA A 173 0.59 6.34 -3.38
CA ALA A 173 1.55 7.19 -2.67
C ALA A 173 2.98 6.63 -2.72
N LEU A 174 3.15 5.31 -2.85
CA LEU A 174 4.45 4.64 -2.94
C LEU A 174 5.06 4.57 -4.35
N MET A 175 4.40 5.11 -5.37
CA MET A 175 4.93 5.11 -6.75
C MET A 175 6.36 5.68 -6.89
N PRO A 176 6.78 6.72 -6.15
CA PRO A 176 8.17 7.19 -6.17
C PRO A 176 9.17 6.11 -5.76
N VAL A 177 8.82 5.26 -4.79
CA VAL A 177 9.68 4.15 -4.33
C VAL A 177 9.78 3.08 -5.42
N VAL A 178 8.67 2.78 -6.10
CA VAL A 178 8.67 1.85 -7.26
C VAL A 178 9.62 2.35 -8.35
N LEU A 179 9.62 3.66 -8.64
CA LEU A 179 10.55 4.25 -9.59
C LEU A 179 12.01 4.04 -9.17
N VAL A 180 12.34 4.30 -7.90
CA VAL A 180 13.69 4.08 -7.36
C VAL A 180 14.11 2.62 -7.52
N ILE A 181 13.21 1.67 -7.26
CA ILE A 181 13.44 0.24 -7.46
C ILE A 181 13.76 -0.07 -8.92
N VAL A 182 13.00 0.49 -9.87
CA VAL A 182 13.21 0.26 -11.31
C VAL A 182 14.54 0.85 -11.79
N ILE A 183 14.95 2.01 -11.25
CA ILE A 183 16.24 2.62 -11.57
C ILE A 183 17.40 1.80 -10.98
N SER A 184 17.23 1.25 -9.78
CA SER A 184 18.24 0.51 -9.04
C SER A 184 18.53 -0.86 -9.68
N LYS A 185 19.62 -0.94 -10.46
CA LYS A 185 19.96 -2.13 -11.28
C LYS A 185 20.22 -3.42 -10.48
N LYS A 186 20.90 -3.34 -9.34
CA LYS A 186 21.30 -4.51 -8.53
C LYS A 186 21.42 -4.12 -7.07
N GLY A 187 20.56 -4.68 -6.22
CA GLY A 187 20.65 -4.52 -4.77
C GLY A 187 19.30 -4.25 -4.12
N TYR A 188 19.13 -4.79 -2.92
CA TYR A 188 17.93 -4.65 -2.10
C TYR A 188 18.09 -3.46 -1.13
N ILE A 189 19.33 -3.13 -0.77
CA ILE A 189 19.66 -2.20 0.31
C ILE A 189 19.24 -0.76 -0.04
N LEU A 190 19.62 -0.28 -1.23
CA LEU A 190 19.33 1.09 -1.67
C LEU A 190 17.81 1.38 -1.70
N PRO A 191 16.98 0.64 -2.44
CA PRO A 191 15.54 0.90 -2.46
C PRO A 191 14.85 0.70 -1.10
N ILE A 192 15.28 -0.26 -0.28
CA ILE A 192 14.74 -0.44 1.09
C ILE A 192 15.09 0.77 1.96
N SER A 193 16.35 1.22 1.95
CA SER A 193 16.79 2.37 2.76
C SER A 193 16.06 3.66 2.36
N LEU A 194 15.92 3.93 1.06
CA LEU A 194 15.19 5.09 0.57
C LEU A 194 13.70 5.00 0.88
N ASN A 195 13.10 3.81 0.83
CA ASN A 195 11.71 3.62 1.25
C ASN A 195 11.50 4.01 2.71
N VAL A 196 12.38 3.53 3.61
CA VAL A 196 12.29 3.88 5.03
C VAL A 196 12.40 5.39 5.23
N VAL A 197 13.42 6.02 4.64
CA VAL A 197 13.61 7.48 4.75
C VAL A 197 12.40 8.23 4.19
N TYR A 198 11.87 7.81 3.04
CA TYR A 198 10.70 8.40 2.40
C TYR A 198 9.45 8.36 3.29
N VAL A 199 9.18 7.20 3.91
CA VAL A 199 8.04 7.03 4.82
C VAL A 199 8.21 7.85 6.09
N PHE A 200 9.40 7.83 6.70
CA PHE A 200 9.68 8.59 7.90
C PHE A 200 9.60 10.11 7.68
N LEU A 201 10.15 10.62 6.57
CA LEU A 201 10.03 12.03 6.21
C LEU A 201 8.56 12.43 5.99
N GLY A 202 7.79 11.58 5.31
CA GLY A 202 6.36 11.80 5.12
C GLY A 202 5.56 11.85 6.42
N TYR A 203 5.98 11.09 7.44
CA TYR A 203 5.35 11.07 8.75
C TYR A 203 5.73 12.29 9.61
N ILE A 204 7.03 12.55 9.80
CA ILE A 204 7.52 13.65 10.66
C ILE A 204 7.06 14.99 10.12
N ALA A 205 7.10 15.15 8.80
CA ALA A 205 6.78 16.40 8.15
C ALA A 205 5.34 16.43 7.62
N ALA A 206 4.47 15.56 8.13
CA ALA A 206 3.08 15.47 7.72
C ALA A 206 2.35 16.81 7.85
N SER A 207 2.59 17.58 8.92
CA SER A 207 1.99 18.90 9.14
C SER A 207 2.35 19.95 8.09
N SER A 208 3.56 19.86 7.52
CA SER A 208 4.14 20.92 6.68
C SER A 208 4.16 20.56 5.20
N LEU A 209 4.18 19.27 4.85
CA LEU A 209 4.25 18.78 3.47
C LEU A 209 2.93 18.27 2.90
N VAL A 210 1.79 18.57 3.55
CA VAL A 210 0.48 18.26 2.99
C VAL A 210 0.30 18.97 1.63
N GLY A 211 0.12 18.17 0.58
CA GLY A 211 -0.01 18.68 -0.80
C GLY A 211 1.29 18.66 -1.60
N ILE A 212 2.43 18.32 -0.97
CA ILE A 212 3.73 18.17 -1.64
C ILE A 212 4.20 16.71 -1.57
N HIS A 213 4.14 16.09 -0.39
CA HIS A 213 4.57 14.71 -0.22
C HIS A 213 3.39 13.71 -0.34
N PRO A 214 3.45 12.67 -1.20
CA PRO A 214 2.34 11.75 -1.41
C PRO A 214 1.82 11.05 -0.14
N ILE A 215 2.70 10.66 0.78
CA ILE A 215 2.30 9.99 2.04
C ILE A 215 1.58 10.96 2.99
N SER A 216 2.00 12.22 3.08
CA SER A 216 1.31 13.21 3.93
C SER A 216 -0.02 13.63 3.31
N SER A 217 -0.09 13.75 1.98
CA SER A 217 -1.33 13.94 1.23
C SER A 217 -2.31 12.77 1.44
N LEU A 218 -1.82 11.53 1.51
CA LEU A 218 -2.64 10.35 1.79
C LEU A 218 -3.28 10.43 3.17
N MET A 219 -2.51 10.85 4.17
CA MET A 219 -3.01 11.03 5.53
C MET A 219 -4.19 12.00 5.57
N LYS A 220 -4.08 13.14 4.90
CA LYS A 220 -5.19 14.11 4.82
C LYS A 220 -6.43 13.50 4.16
N ILE A 221 -6.29 12.79 3.05
CA ILE A 221 -7.44 12.24 2.32
C ILE A 221 -8.16 11.15 3.13
N VAL A 222 -7.40 10.23 3.73
CA VAL A 222 -7.95 9.15 4.54
C VAL A 222 -8.66 9.69 5.79
N TRP A 223 -8.11 10.73 6.42
CA TRP A 223 -8.64 11.30 7.66
C TRP A 223 -9.56 12.53 7.47
N HIS A 224 -9.82 12.98 6.25
CA HIS A 224 -10.58 14.21 5.96
C HIS A 224 -11.95 14.28 6.64
N ASN A 225 -12.71 13.19 6.62
CA ASN A 225 -14.07 13.16 7.19
C ASN A 225 -14.06 12.90 8.72
N ASN A 226 -12.88 12.76 9.32
CA ASN A 226 -12.70 12.50 10.74
C ASN A 226 -12.17 13.79 11.37
N LYS A 227 -13.07 14.73 11.72
CA LYS A 227 -12.77 16.09 12.22
C LYS A 227 -11.94 16.16 13.51
N GLU A 228 -11.58 15.03 14.10
CA GLU A 228 -10.87 14.89 15.39
C GLU A 228 -9.58 14.04 15.25
N GLY A 229 -9.10 13.84 14.02
CA GLY A 229 -7.76 13.33 13.78
C GLY A 229 -6.72 14.45 13.84
N VAL A 230 -5.47 14.15 13.46
CA VAL A 230 -4.46 15.19 13.24
C VAL A 230 -4.99 16.17 12.20
N LEU A 231 -5.32 17.39 12.65
CA LEU A 231 -5.76 18.49 11.80
C LEU A 231 -4.57 18.91 10.95
N LEU A 232 -4.49 18.32 9.76
CA LEU A 232 -3.49 18.70 8.77
C LEU A 232 -4.03 19.89 7.99
N ASP A 233 -3.43 21.05 8.19
CA ASP A 233 -3.71 22.24 7.39
C ASP A 233 -3.42 22.00 5.91
N GLY A 234 -4.17 22.67 5.03
CA GLY A 234 -4.01 22.58 3.57
C GLY A 234 -5.30 22.19 2.85
N SER A 235 -5.29 22.15 1.51
CA SER A 235 -6.50 21.85 0.73
C SER A 235 -6.59 20.37 0.35
N LEU A 236 -7.78 19.77 0.53
CA LEU A 236 -8.08 18.41 0.06
C LEU A 236 -7.86 18.24 -1.46
N PRO A 237 -8.32 19.14 -2.35
CA PRO A 237 -8.09 18.99 -3.78
C PRO A 237 -6.60 18.99 -4.14
N MET A 238 -5.76 19.81 -3.50
CA MET A 238 -4.31 19.77 -3.76
C MET A 238 -3.70 18.43 -3.37
N SER A 239 -4.17 17.81 -2.29
CA SER A 239 -3.66 16.49 -1.86
C SER A 239 -4.02 15.38 -2.85
N MET A 240 -5.23 15.41 -3.42
CA MET A 240 -5.65 14.44 -4.44
C MET A 240 -4.86 14.62 -5.75
N ILE A 241 -4.70 15.88 -6.18
CA ILE A 241 -3.91 16.22 -7.37
C ILE A 241 -2.46 15.79 -7.16
N ASN A 242 -1.88 16.01 -5.97
CA ASN A 242 -0.52 15.65 -5.66
C ASN A 242 -0.26 14.14 -5.82
N ILE A 243 -1.08 13.30 -5.19
CA ILE A 243 -0.95 11.84 -5.32
C ILE A 243 -1.11 11.40 -6.78
N ALA A 244 -2.13 11.91 -7.47
CA ALA A 244 -2.39 11.52 -8.85
C ALA A 244 -1.25 11.95 -9.80
N ALA A 245 -0.78 13.19 -9.68
CA ALA A 245 0.28 13.75 -10.51
C ALA A 245 1.61 13.02 -10.27
N ILE A 246 2.01 12.84 -9.01
CA ILE A 246 3.26 12.16 -8.68
C ILE A 246 3.20 10.68 -9.09
N ALA A 247 2.07 10.00 -8.88
CA ALA A 247 1.90 8.62 -9.32
C ALA A 247 2.02 8.49 -10.85
N LEU A 248 1.39 9.39 -11.61
CA LEU A 248 1.44 9.38 -13.07
C LEU A 248 2.84 9.69 -13.59
N VAL A 249 3.52 10.70 -13.04
CA VAL A 249 4.90 11.06 -13.41
C VAL A 249 5.86 9.90 -13.11
N CYS A 250 5.74 9.28 -11.94
CA CYS A 250 6.59 8.14 -11.56
C CYS A 250 6.32 6.91 -12.43
N PHE A 251 5.06 6.65 -12.76
CA PHE A 251 4.70 5.57 -13.68
C PHE A 251 5.25 5.82 -15.09
N ALA A 252 5.05 7.01 -15.65
CA ALA A 252 5.52 7.37 -16.98
C ALA A 252 7.05 7.29 -17.09
N THR A 253 7.77 7.83 -16.11
CA THR A 253 9.25 7.78 -16.07
C THR A 253 9.78 6.36 -15.90
N SER A 254 9.16 5.54 -15.04
CA SER A 254 9.53 4.12 -14.92
C SER A 254 9.30 3.35 -16.23
N ALA A 255 8.18 3.57 -16.92
CA ALA A 255 7.87 2.97 -18.21
C ALA A 255 8.84 3.43 -19.32
N LEU A 256 9.16 4.72 -19.38
CA LEU A 256 10.15 5.28 -20.32
C LEU A 256 11.55 4.70 -20.08
N PHE A 257 11.95 4.56 -18.82
CA PHE A 257 13.26 4.00 -18.47
C PHE A 257 13.35 2.51 -18.81
N LEU A 258 12.27 1.74 -18.62
CA LEU A 258 12.17 0.35 -19.08
C LEU A 258 12.19 0.23 -20.62
N LYS A 259 11.64 1.22 -21.34
CA LYS A 259 11.66 1.29 -22.80
C LYS A 259 13.03 1.67 -23.35
N ARG A 260 13.74 2.65 -22.76
CA ARG A 260 15.09 3.08 -23.18
C ARG A 260 16.18 2.02 -22.97
N ARG A 261 15.97 1.03 -22.10
CA ARG A 261 16.87 -0.13 -21.98
C ARG A 261 16.72 -1.17 -23.11
N LEU A 262 16.15 -0.78 -24.25
CA LEU A 262 15.99 -1.62 -25.45
C LEU A 262 16.77 -1.08 -26.67
N ASP A 263 17.38 0.10 -26.55
CA ASP A 263 18.33 0.65 -27.53
C ASP A 263 19.75 0.52 -26.96
#